data_AF-A0A961RQ70-F1
#
_entry.id   AF-A0A961RQ70-F1
#
_cell.length_a   1.000
_cell.length_b   1.000
_cell.length_c   1.000
_cell.angle_alpha   90.00
_cell.angle_beta   90.00
_cell.angle_gamma   90.00
#
_symmetry.space_group_name_H-M   'P 1'
#
loop_
_entity.id
_entity.type
_entity.pdbx_description
1 polymer ?
#
loop_
_entity_poly.entity_id
_entity_poly.type
_entity_poly.pdbx_seq_one_letter_code
_entity_poly.pdbx_strand_id
1 'polypeptide(L)'
;MDAILKSLEKSGGRKILPKSKRPSQAEAENAVRTLLKWMGEDIEREGLLDTPSRVAKAYGELFSGYDEDPQDVLGRTFEEVGGYDDMVLVKDISFHSHCEHHMVPII
;
A
#
# COMPACT_ATOMS: atom_id res chain seq x y z
N MET A 1 16.89 22.82 9.18
CA MET A 1 16.42 21.42 9.20
C MET A 1 15.06 21.30 9.90
N ASP A 2 14.91 21.84 11.12
CA ASP A 2 13.67 21.80 11.91
C ASP A 2 12.41 22.36 11.25
N ALA A 3 12.56 23.39 10.40
CA ALA A 3 11.43 24.00 9.70
C ALA A 3 10.86 23.11 8.58
N ILE A 4 11.67 22.22 7.99
CA ILE A 4 11.24 21.28 6.94
C ILE A 4 10.54 20.07 7.58
N LEU A 5 11.06 19.57 8.70
CA LEU A 5 10.42 18.51 9.49
C LEU A 5 9.02 18.93 9.99
N LYS A 6 8.89 20.15 10.55
CA LYS A 6 7.60 20.71 10.97
C LYS A 6 6.59 20.96 9.84
N SER A 7 7.07 21.05 8.60
CA SER A 7 6.22 21.23 7.41
C SER A 7 5.59 19.92 6.96
N LEU A 8 6.27 18.80 7.13
CA LEU A 8 5.76 17.46 6.78
C LEU A 8 4.63 17.02 7.72
N GLU A 9 4.75 17.36 9.01
CA GLU A 9 3.70 17.13 10.03
C GLU A 9 2.38 17.85 9.70
N LYS A 10 2.41 18.91 8.88
CA LYS A 10 1.25 19.76 8.56
C LYS A 10 0.48 19.36 7.31
N SER A 11 0.97 18.42 6.51
CA SER A 11 0.19 17.91 5.36
C SER A 11 -0.96 17.04 5.89
N GLY A 12 -2.20 17.46 5.64
CA GLY A 12 -3.39 16.83 6.20
C GLY A 12 -3.37 15.31 6.03
N GLY A 13 -3.18 14.60 7.13
CA GLY A 13 -3.02 13.15 7.14
C GLY A 13 -4.17 12.46 6.41
N ARG A 14 -3.82 11.58 5.47
CA ARG A 14 -4.77 10.75 4.72
C ARG A 14 -5.67 10.05 5.74
N LYS A 15 -6.99 10.19 5.61
CA LYS A 15 -7.95 9.61 6.55
C LYS A 15 -8.08 8.11 6.29
N ILE A 16 -7.16 7.31 6.85
CA ILE A 16 -7.20 5.84 6.76
C ILE A 16 -8.22 5.31 7.78
N LEU A 17 -9.04 4.34 7.36
CA LEU A 17 -9.98 3.68 8.26
C LEU A 17 -9.20 2.83 9.29
N PRO A 18 -9.51 2.95 10.59
CA PRO A 18 -8.88 2.11 11.61
C PRO A 18 -9.24 0.64 11.36
N LYS A 19 -8.33 -0.28 11.69
CA LYS A 19 -8.52 -1.73 11.48
C LYS A 19 -9.86 -2.25 12.02
N SER A 20 -10.31 -1.74 13.17
CA SER A 20 -11.59 -2.11 13.79
C SER A 20 -12.84 -1.75 12.98
N LYS A 21 -12.71 -0.87 11.97
CA LYS A 21 -13.79 -0.46 11.06
C LYS A 21 -13.67 -1.06 9.66
N ARG A 22 -12.62 -1.85 9.39
CA ARG A 22 -12.45 -2.52 8.11
C ARG A 22 -13.30 -3.81 8.09
N PRO A 23 -13.84 -4.23 6.92
CA PRO A 23 -14.50 -5.52 6.78
C PRO A 23 -13.58 -6.68 7.16
N SER A 24 -14.18 -7.78 7.60
CA SER A 24 -13.48 -9.04 7.82
C SER A 24 -12.96 -9.66 6.52
N GLN A 25 -12.02 -10.59 6.64
CA GLN A 25 -11.49 -11.37 5.52
C GLN A 25 -12.63 -12.05 4.72
N ALA A 26 -13.59 -12.67 5.41
CA ALA A 26 -14.71 -13.36 4.78
C ALA A 26 -15.61 -12.39 3.98
N GLU A 27 -15.83 -11.17 4.49
CA GLU A 27 -16.58 -10.14 3.77
C GLU A 27 -15.84 -9.67 2.52
N ALA A 28 -14.52 -9.49 2.59
CA ALA A 28 -13.69 -9.15 1.44
C ALA A 28 -13.71 -10.24 0.36
N GLU A 29 -13.57 -11.51 0.75
CA GLU A 29 -13.67 -12.65 -0.19
C GLU A 29 -15.06 -12.73 -0.84
N ASN A 30 -16.13 -12.50 -0.08
CA ASN A 30 -17.49 -12.45 -0.63
C ASN A 30 -17.68 -11.29 -1.61
N ALA A 31 -17.06 -10.14 -1.38
CA ALA A 31 -17.06 -9.04 -2.34
C ALA A 31 -16.35 -9.44 -3.65
N VAL A 32 -15.21 -10.12 -3.57
CA VAL A 32 -14.52 -10.64 -4.77
C VAL A 32 -15.40 -11.66 -5.51
N ARG A 33 -16.06 -12.58 -4.81
CA ARG A 33 -17.03 -13.52 -5.41
C ARG A 33 -18.14 -12.77 -6.15
N THR A 34 -18.63 -11.68 -5.57
CA THR A 34 -19.66 -10.83 -6.17
C THR A 34 -19.17 -10.18 -7.45
N LEU A 35 -17.96 -9.63 -7.46
CA LEU A 35 -17.36 -9.03 -8.65
C LEU A 35 -17.14 -10.05 -9.76
N LEU A 36 -16.64 -11.26 -9.45
CA LEU A 36 -16.45 -12.34 -10.42
C LEU A 36 -17.77 -12.73 -11.08
N LYS A 37 -18.82 -12.97 -10.27
CA LYS A 37 -20.17 -13.28 -10.80
C LYS A 37 -20.72 -12.14 -11.65
N TRP A 38 -20.53 -10.90 -11.22
CA TRP A 38 -20.99 -9.72 -11.95
C TRP A 38 -20.31 -9.59 -13.32
N MET A 39 -19.03 -9.98 -13.43
CA MET A 39 -18.30 -10.05 -14.71
C MET A 39 -18.72 -11.23 -15.60
N GLY A 40 -19.56 -12.15 -15.11
CA GLY A 40 -20.03 -13.33 -15.84
C GLY A 40 -19.15 -14.58 -15.67
N GLU A 41 -18.26 -14.61 -14.69
CA GLU A 41 -17.43 -15.79 -14.41
C GLU A 41 -18.20 -16.87 -13.64
N ASP A 42 -17.86 -18.15 -13.93
CA ASP A 42 -18.30 -19.30 -13.15
C ASP A 42 -17.37 -19.51 -11.94
N ILE A 43 -17.85 -19.20 -10.73
CA ILE A 43 -17.05 -19.29 -9.51
C ILE A 43 -16.77 -20.73 -9.06
N GLU A 44 -17.46 -21.73 -9.60
CA GLU A 44 -17.28 -23.15 -9.25
C GLU A 44 -16.18 -23.81 -10.09
N ARG A 45 -15.67 -23.13 -11.13
CA ARG A 45 -14.55 -23.66 -11.93
C ARG A 45 -13.28 -23.72 -11.09
N GLU A 46 -12.49 -24.79 -11.29
CA GLU A 46 -11.28 -25.10 -10.52
C GLU A 46 -10.37 -23.87 -10.28
N GLY A 47 -10.11 -23.08 -11.34
CA GLY A 47 -9.24 -21.90 -11.26
C GLY A 47 -9.76 -20.76 -10.36
N LEU A 48 -11.06 -20.69 -10.06
CA LEU A 48 -11.69 -19.62 -9.30
C LEU A 48 -12.08 -19.95 -7.86
N LEU A 49 -12.11 -21.23 -7.48
CA LEU A 49 -12.50 -21.66 -6.12
C LEU A 49 -11.76 -20.87 -5.02
N ASP A 50 -10.44 -20.76 -5.18
CA ASP A 50 -9.55 -20.05 -4.24
C ASP A 50 -9.22 -18.61 -4.65
N THR A 51 -9.68 -18.15 -5.82
CA THR A 51 -9.39 -16.78 -6.31
C THR A 51 -9.81 -15.71 -5.31
N PRO A 52 -11.00 -15.75 -4.68
CA PRO A 52 -11.39 -14.78 -3.67
C PRO A 52 -10.37 -14.62 -2.54
N SER A 53 -9.88 -15.74 -2.00
CA SER A 53 -8.90 -15.73 -0.92
C SER A 53 -7.55 -15.20 -1.39
N ARG A 54 -7.10 -15.60 -2.59
CA ARG A 54 -5.86 -15.08 -3.19
C ARG A 54 -5.92 -13.57 -3.43
N VAL A 55 -7.04 -13.04 -3.91
CA VAL A 55 -7.21 -11.60 -4.15
C VAL A 55 -7.20 -10.83 -2.84
N ALA A 56 -7.95 -11.27 -1.83
CA ALA A 56 -7.98 -10.62 -0.53
C ALA A 56 -6.60 -10.60 0.13
N LYS A 57 -5.86 -11.72 0.06
CA LYS A 57 -4.48 -11.81 0.55
C LYS A 57 -3.54 -10.87 -0.22
N ALA A 58 -3.62 -10.86 -1.55
CA ALA A 58 -2.80 -9.98 -2.39
C ALA A 58 -3.04 -8.50 -2.03
N TYR A 59 -4.29 -8.09 -1.82
CA TYR A 59 -4.59 -6.71 -1.38
C TYR A 59 -4.01 -6.38 -0.01
N GLY A 60 -3.95 -7.36 0.90
CA GLY A 60 -3.27 -7.20 2.19
C GLY A 60 -1.77 -6.90 2.03
N GLU A 61 -1.11 -7.50 1.04
CA GLU A 61 0.31 -7.27 0.74
C GLU A 61 0.52 -5.96 -0.03
N LEU A 62 -0.23 -5.76 -1.12
CA LEU A 62 -0.09 -4.60 -2.01
C LEU A 62 -0.43 -3.26 -1.33
N PHE A 63 -1.25 -3.30 -0.28
CA PHE A 63 -1.68 -2.12 0.48
C PHE A 63 -1.18 -2.13 1.93
N SER A 64 -0.17 -2.95 2.26
CA SER A 64 0.37 -3.07 3.63
C SER A 64 0.85 -1.74 4.19
N GLY A 65 1.37 -0.86 3.33
CA GLY A 65 1.88 0.46 3.71
C GLY A 65 0.86 1.37 4.40
N TYR A 66 -0.45 1.09 4.34
CA TYR A 66 -1.45 1.81 5.15
C TYR A 66 -1.38 1.50 6.64
N ASP A 67 -0.72 0.41 7.02
CA ASP A 67 -0.51 -0.01 8.41
C ASP A 67 0.92 0.23 8.89
N GLU A 68 1.75 0.89 8.09
CA GLU A 68 3.17 1.16 8.37
C GLU A 68 3.41 2.68 8.52
N ASP A 69 4.32 3.06 9.40
CA ASP A 69 4.81 4.45 9.48
C ASP A 69 6.14 4.54 8.71
N PRO A 70 6.25 5.35 7.64
CA PRO A 70 7.51 5.53 6.92
C PRO A 70 8.64 6.06 7.81
N GLN A 71 8.35 6.73 8.94
CA GLN A 71 9.37 7.16 9.90
C GLN A 71 10.08 5.98 10.56
N ASP A 72 9.39 4.86 10.80
CA ASP A 72 10.02 3.68 11.39
C ASP A 72 11.09 3.09 10.46
N VAL A 73 10.90 3.25 9.14
CA VAL A 73 11.83 2.77 8.11
C VAL A 73 12.92 3.79 7.79
N LEU A 74 12.55 5.07 7.66
CA LEU A 74 13.42 6.14 7.15
C LEU A 74 14.07 6.98 8.25
N GLY A 75 13.71 6.78 9.52
CA GLY A 75 14.14 7.63 10.63
C GLY A 75 15.60 7.49 11.06
N ARG A 76 16.34 6.51 10.52
CA ARG A 76 17.76 6.32 10.85
C ARG A 76 18.63 7.26 10.03
N THR A 77 19.36 8.12 10.71
CA THR A 77 20.32 9.06 10.11
C THR A 77 21.74 8.75 10.59
N PHE A 78 22.72 9.17 9.79
CA PHE A 78 24.13 9.09 10.14
C PHE A 78 24.73 10.49 10.05
N GLU A 79 25.65 10.79 10.95
CA GLU A 79 26.48 11.98 10.80
C GLU A 79 27.42 11.77 9.60
N GLU A 80 27.60 12.83 8.83
CA GLU A 80 28.53 12.86 7.73
C GLU A 80 29.97 12.79 8.27
N VAL A 81 30.85 12.05 7.59
CA VAL A 81 32.24 11.84 8.01
C VAL A 81 33.17 12.32 6.91
N GLY A 82 33.71 13.55 7.05
CA GLY A 82 34.68 14.09 6.10
C GLY A 82 34.35 15.44 5.47
N GLY A 83 33.27 16.12 5.87
CA GLY A 83 32.88 17.44 5.38
C GLY A 83 32.18 17.42 4.02
N TYR A 84 31.65 16.28 3.56
CA TYR A 84 30.92 16.11 2.31
C TYR A 84 29.63 16.94 2.31
N ASP A 85 29.56 17.94 1.42
CA ASP A 85 28.44 18.87 1.26
C ASP A 85 27.83 18.88 -0.16
N ASP A 86 28.13 17.84 -0.94
CA ASP A 86 27.68 17.66 -2.32
C ASP A 86 26.40 16.82 -2.47
N MET A 87 25.85 16.77 -3.70
CA MET A 87 24.62 16.06 -4.02
C MET A 87 24.76 14.53 -3.90
N VAL A 88 23.85 13.91 -3.15
CA VAL A 88 23.62 12.46 -3.15
C VAL A 88 22.43 12.12 -4.05
N LEU A 89 22.66 11.30 -5.08
CA LEU A 89 21.61 10.82 -5.99
C LEU A 89 21.48 9.30 -5.89
N VAL A 90 20.28 8.85 -5.52
CA VAL A 90 19.86 7.45 -5.70
C VAL A 90 18.81 7.45 -6.81
N LYS A 91 19.08 6.72 -7.88
CA LYS A 91 18.23 6.64 -9.07
C LYS A 91 17.88 5.19 -9.39
N ASP A 92 16.92 5.00 -10.31
CA ASP A 92 16.50 3.69 -10.81
C ASP A 92 15.95 2.76 -9.70
N ILE A 93 15.33 3.34 -8.66
CA ILE A 93 14.60 2.59 -7.62
C ILE A 93 13.34 2.01 -8.26
N SER A 94 13.24 0.68 -8.29
CA SER A 94 12.02 0.00 -8.74
C SER A 94 10.87 0.31 -7.79
N PHE A 95 9.73 0.70 -8.34
CA PHE A 95 8.56 1.09 -7.58
C PHE A 95 7.30 0.51 -8.21
N HIS A 96 6.40 0.03 -7.37
CA HIS A 96 5.09 -0.45 -7.78
C HIS A 96 4.04 0.17 -6.87
N SER A 97 2.94 0.64 -7.46
CA SER A 97 1.82 1.19 -6.73
C SER A 97 0.50 0.89 -7.44
N HIS A 98 -0.59 1.48 -6.97
CA HIS A 98 -1.90 1.36 -7.58
C HIS A 98 -2.59 2.71 -7.63
N CYS A 99 -3.28 2.99 -8.74
CA CYS A 99 -4.11 4.18 -8.85
C CYS A 99 -5.35 4.02 -7.94
N GLU A 100 -5.51 4.88 -6.95
CA GLU A 100 -6.66 4.82 -6.01
C GLU A 100 -8.03 4.98 -6.68
N HIS A 101 -8.10 5.54 -7.89
CA HIS A 101 -9.35 5.67 -8.65
C HIS A 101 -9.83 4.37 -9.28
N HIS A 102 -8.91 3.45 -9.59
CA HIS A 102 -9.21 2.24 -10.39
C HIS A 102 -8.69 0.95 -9.75
N MET A 103 -7.83 1.06 -8.74
CA MET A 103 -7.08 -0.05 -8.11
C MET A 103 -6.23 -0.86 -9.11
N VAL A 104 -5.80 -0.23 -10.21
CA VAL A 104 -4.93 -0.84 -11.23
C VAL A 104 -3.46 -0.47 -10.96
N PRO A 105 -2.50 -1.38 -11.22
CA PRO A 105 -1.08 -1.13 -10.99
C PRO A 105 -0.53 0.08 -11.76
N ILE A 106 0.39 0.79 -11.11
CA ILE A 106 1.35 1.73 -11.71
C ILE A 106 2.73 1.16 -11.44
N ILE A 107 3.53 1.00 -12.50
CA ILE A 107 4.86 0.35 -12.50
C ILE A 107 5.87 1.33 -13.08
#